data_AF-D5AXX7-F1
#
_entry.id   AF-D5AXX7-F1
#
_cell.length_a   1.000
_cell.length_b   1.000
_cell.length_c   1.000
_cell.angle_alpha   90.00
_cell.angle_beta   90.00
_cell.angle_gamma   90.00
#
_symmetry.space_group_name_H-M   'P 1'
#
loop_
_entity.id
_entity.type
_entity.pdbx_description
1 polymer ?
#
loop_
_entity_poly.entity_id
_entity_poly.type
_entity_poly.pdbx_seq_one_letter_code
_entity_poly.pdbx_strand_id
1 'polypeptide(L)'
;MRQKQNTTMNQAIDLLINNDTVVSTLLKEDGLLKELTKRLVEKTLQSEINNHLGYSKYNQSDAQNSRNGYNTKNLITKNGAVEIEVLRDR
;
A
#
# COMPACT_ATOMS: atom_id res chain seq x y z
N MET A 1 4.75 -13.84 -21.33
CA MET A 1 4.71 -12.90 -20.18
C MET A 1 4.06 -13.48 -18.91
N ARG A 2 2.96 -14.25 -18.97
CA ARG A 2 2.30 -14.83 -17.77
C ARG A 2 3.18 -15.72 -16.87
N GLN A 3 4.07 -16.54 -17.44
CA GLN A 3 4.94 -17.43 -16.64
C GLN A 3 5.97 -16.67 -15.78
N LYS A 4 6.47 -15.52 -16.25
CA LYS A 4 7.49 -14.72 -15.54
C LYS A 4 6.93 -13.97 -14.31
N GLN A 5 5.66 -13.56 -14.37
CA GLN A 5 4.94 -12.94 -13.24
C GLN A 5 4.70 -13.94 -12.10
N ASN A 6 4.39 -15.19 -12.43
CA ASN A 6 4.21 -16.24 -11.42
C ASN A 6 5.53 -16.60 -10.72
N THR A 7 6.66 -16.58 -11.45
CA THR A 7 7.98 -16.82 -10.83
C THR A 7 8.41 -15.70 -9.88
N THR A 8 8.16 -14.43 -10.24
CA THR A 8 8.53 -13.31 -9.37
C THR A 8 7.68 -13.23 -8.11
N MET A 9 6.39 -13.59 -8.20
CA MET A 9 5.52 -13.68 -7.02
C MET A 9 5.96 -14.80 -6.07
N ASN A 10 6.31 -15.97 -6.62
CA ASN A 10 6.81 -17.08 -5.80
C ASN A 10 8.12 -16.71 -5.09
N GLN A 11 9.05 -16.04 -5.79
CA GLN A 11 10.29 -15.55 -5.18
C GLN A 11 10.05 -14.54 -4.04
N ALA A 12 9.05 -13.66 -4.20
CA ALA A 12 8.68 -12.73 -3.14
C ALA A 12 8.09 -13.46 -1.92
N ILE A 13 7.27 -14.49 -2.14
CA ILE A 13 6.72 -15.34 -1.07
C ILE A 13 7.84 -16.08 -0.35
N ASP A 14 8.79 -16.66 -1.07
CA ASP A 14 9.93 -17.37 -0.49
C ASP A 14 10.79 -16.42 0.36
N LEU A 15 11.05 -15.19 -0.12
CA LEU A 15 11.75 -14.16 0.65
C LEU A 15 11.02 -13.78 1.95
N LEU A 16 9.69 -13.72 1.92
CA LEU A 16 8.88 -13.42 3.10
C LEU A 16 8.92 -14.54 4.15
N ILE A 17 8.90 -15.79 3.70
CA ILE A 17 8.95 -16.98 4.58
C ILE A 17 10.35 -17.19 5.17
N ASN A 18 11.40 -16.93 4.40
CA ASN A 18 12.79 -17.17 4.80
C ASN A 18 13.32 -16.18 5.87
N ASN A 19 12.62 -15.07 6.14
CA ASN A 19 13.01 -14.09 7.16
C ASN A 19 12.66 -14.51 8.61
N ASP A 20 12.57 -15.80 8.91
CA ASP A 20 12.32 -16.38 10.25
C ASP A 20 11.11 -15.78 10.99
N THR A 21 10.11 -15.30 10.25
CA THR A 21 8.84 -14.91 10.85
C THR A 21 7.99 -16.16 11.05
N VAL A 22 7.65 -16.47 12.30
CA VAL A 22 6.73 -17.57 12.60
C VAL A 22 5.45 -17.32 11.80
N VAL A 23 5.04 -18.28 10.98
CA VAL A 23 3.84 -18.17 10.11
C VAL A 23 2.60 -17.74 10.91
N SER A 24 2.52 -18.13 12.19
CA SER A 24 1.47 -17.65 13.09
C SER A 24 1.51 -16.14 13.30
N THR A 25 2.69 -15.52 13.43
CA THR A 25 2.87 -14.07 13.55
C THR A 25 2.53 -13.33 12.25
N LEU A 26 2.76 -13.95 11.08
CA LEU A 26 2.33 -13.40 9.80
C LEU A 26 0.80 -13.29 9.69
N LEU A 27 0.09 -14.27 10.26
CA LEU A 27 -1.37 -14.41 10.17
C LEU A 27 -2.13 -13.85 11.38
N LYS A 28 -1.46 -13.30 12.39
CA LYS A 28 -2.11 -12.63 13.53
C LYS A 28 -2.92 -11.41 13.06
N GLU A 29 -3.91 -10.99 13.85
CA GLU A 29 -4.77 -9.84 13.54
C GLU A 29 -4.00 -8.52 13.35
N ASP A 30 -2.86 -8.35 14.03
CA ASP A 30 -1.91 -7.24 13.84
C ASP A 30 -0.62 -7.68 13.11
N GLY A 31 -0.71 -8.76 12.33
CA GLY A 31 0.40 -9.36 11.62
C GLY A 31 0.75 -8.70 10.29
N LEU A 32 1.74 -9.27 9.60
CA LEU A 32 2.27 -8.75 8.33
C LEU A 32 1.19 -8.59 7.25
N LEU A 33 0.18 -9.45 7.20
CA LEU A 33 -0.90 -9.35 6.21
C LEU A 33 -1.66 -8.04 6.30
N LYS A 34 -1.91 -7.55 7.51
CA LYS A 34 -2.58 -6.28 7.75
C LYS A 34 -1.71 -5.11 7.27
N GLU A 35 -0.42 -5.15 7.56
CA GLU A 35 0.55 -4.14 7.11
C GLU A 35 0.72 -4.15 5.58
N LEU A 36 0.75 -5.32 4.96
CA LEU A 36 0.81 -5.48 3.50
C LEU A 36 -0.44 -4.88 2.85
N THR A 37 -1.62 -5.18 3.40
CA THR A 37 -2.90 -4.65 2.91
C THR A 37 -2.93 -3.13 3.06
N LYS A 38 -2.52 -2.59 4.22
CA LYS A 38 -2.35 -1.15 4.45
C LYS A 38 -1.49 -0.51 3.36
N ARG A 39 -0.25 -0.98 3.20
CA ARG A 39 0.69 -0.41 2.22
C ARG A 39 0.21 -0.53 0.79
N LEU A 40 -0.44 -1.64 0.44
CA LEU A 40 -0.98 -1.85 -0.90
C LEU A 40 -2.05 -0.80 -1.21
N VAL A 41 -3.00 -0.60 -0.28
CA VAL A 41 -4.07 0.38 -0.44
C VAL A 41 -3.51 1.80 -0.51
N GLU A 42 -2.64 2.19 0.41
CA GLU A 42 -2.02 3.51 0.43
C GLU A 42 -1.24 3.81 -0.86
N LYS A 43 -0.49 2.83 -1.37
CA LYS A 43 0.28 2.98 -2.61
C LYS A 43 -0.61 3.10 -3.84
N THR A 44 -1.71 2.35 -3.91
CA THR A 44 -2.70 2.49 -4.97
C THR A 44 -3.32 3.89 -4.95
N LEU A 45 -3.77 4.36 -3.78
CA LEU A 45 -4.36 5.70 -3.62
C LEU A 45 -3.35 6.81 -3.94
N GLN A 46 -2.07 6.62 -3.59
CA GLN A 46 -1.02 7.55 -3.98
C GLN A 46 -0.85 7.62 -5.50
N SER A 47 -0.90 6.48 -6.19
CA SER A 47 -0.85 6.44 -7.65
C SER A 47 -2.06 7.14 -8.27
N GLU A 48 -3.25 6.98 -7.70
CA GLU A 48 -4.46 7.67 -8.16
C GLU A 48 -4.35 9.19 -7.99
N ILE A 49 -3.86 9.68 -6.84
CA ILE A 49 -3.61 11.12 -6.63
C ILE A 49 -2.55 11.66 -7.59
N ASN A 50 -1.48 10.90 -7.88
CA ASN A 50 -0.48 11.31 -8.86
C ASN A 50 -1.13 11.52 -10.24
N ASN A 51 -2.02 10.61 -10.64
CA ASN A 51 -2.74 10.69 -11.90
C ASN A 51 -3.77 11.84 -11.90
N HIS A 52 -4.50 12.02 -10.81
CA HIS A 52 -5.51 13.07 -10.65
C HIS A 52 -4.89 14.48 -10.70
N LEU A 53 -3.79 14.69 -9.98
CA LEU A 53 -3.08 15.97 -9.97
C LEU A 53 -2.20 16.19 -11.21
N GLY A 54 -1.85 15.09 -11.91
CA GLY A 54 -0.97 15.13 -13.09
C GLY A 54 0.51 15.26 -12.78
N TYR A 55 0.93 15.15 -11.51
CA TYR A 55 2.33 15.23 -11.11
C TYR A 55 2.67 14.37 -9.88
N SER A 56 3.93 13.91 -9.84
CA SER A 56 4.48 13.14 -8.72
C SER A 56 4.76 14.01 -7.50
N LYS A 57 4.87 13.38 -6.33
CA LYS A 57 5.23 14.07 -5.09
C LYS A 57 6.55 14.84 -5.27
N TYR A 58 6.55 16.12 -4.87
CA TYR A 58 7.67 17.08 -4.99
C TYR A 58 8.03 17.56 -6.40
N ASN A 59 7.31 17.16 -7.44
CA ASN A 59 7.50 17.77 -8.74
C ASN A 59 6.91 19.19 -8.76
N GLN A 60 7.63 20.10 -9.43
CA GLN A 60 7.05 21.40 -9.79
C GLN A 60 5.90 21.18 -10.78
N SER A 61 4.82 21.93 -10.58
CA SER A 61 3.61 21.84 -11.39
C SER A 61 2.90 23.17 -11.38
N ASP A 62 2.36 23.57 -12.53
CA ASP A 62 1.49 24.73 -12.68
C ASP A 62 0.02 24.40 -12.36
N ALA A 63 -0.25 23.21 -11.79
CA ALA A 63 -1.59 22.79 -11.40
C ALA A 63 -2.16 23.72 -10.33
N GLN A 64 -3.42 24.13 -10.53
CA GLN A 64 -4.16 24.95 -9.57
C GLN A 64 -4.39 24.25 -8.22
N ASN A 65 -4.36 22.91 -8.21
CA ASN A 65 -4.58 22.09 -7.04
C ASN A 65 -3.27 21.46 -6.54
N SER A 66 -3.16 21.30 -5.22
CA SER A 66 -1.96 20.79 -4.57
C SER A 66 -2.24 19.78 -3.48
N ARG A 67 -1.26 18.93 -3.19
CA ARG A 67 -1.36 17.97 -2.09
C ARG A 67 -1.44 18.71 -0.76
N ASN A 68 -2.42 18.36 0.06
CA ASN A 68 -2.71 18.99 1.34
C ASN A 68 -2.70 17.97 2.48
N GLY A 69 -1.56 17.29 2.62
CA GLY A 69 -1.31 16.35 3.71
C GLY A 69 -2.06 15.02 3.55
N TYR A 70 -2.35 14.41 4.71
CA TYR A 70 -2.94 13.08 4.83
C TYR A 70 -4.13 13.11 5.79
N ASN A 71 -5.06 12.18 5.62
CA ASN A 71 -6.17 11.94 6.53
C ASN A 71 -6.20 10.47 6.92
N THR A 72 -6.46 10.18 8.19
CA THR A 72 -6.53 8.81 8.70
C THR A 72 -7.90 8.22 8.42
N LYS A 73 -7.94 6.95 8.00
CA LYS A 73 -9.18 6.18 7.85
C LYS A 73 -8.98 4.78 8.41
N ASN A 74 -9.98 4.30 9.14
CA ASN A 74 -10.05 2.92 9.60
C ASN A 74 -10.92 2.09 8.67
N LEU A 75 -10.30 1.20 7.90
CA LEU A 75 -10.97 0.29 6.98
C LEU A 75 -11.32 -1.01 7.71
N ILE A 76 -12.59 -1.40 7.65
CA ILE A 76 -13.03 -2.69 8.18
C ILE A 76 -12.85 -3.74 7.07
N THR A 77 -11.94 -4.69 7.29
CA THR A 77 -11.68 -5.79 6.35
C THR A 77 -12.06 -7.13 6.98
N LYS A 78 -12.06 -8.20 6.18
CA LYS A 78 -12.28 -9.57 6.68
C LYS A 78 -11.22 -10.02 7.69
N ASN A 79 -10.04 -9.41 7.66
CA ASN A 79 -8.90 -9.71 8.52
C ASN A 79 -8.77 -8.72 9.69
N GLY A 80 -9.81 -7.93 9.96
CA GLY A 80 -9.83 -6.93 11.03
C GLY A 80 -9.79 -5.49 10.52
N ALA A 81 -9.77 -4.55 11.46
CA ALA A 81 -9.67 -3.12 11.16
C ALA A 81 -8.25 -2.75 10.76
N VAL A 82 -8.09 -1.96 9.70
CA VAL A 82 -6.80 -1.50 9.18
C VAL A 82 -6.80 0.03 9.10
N GLU A 83 -5.91 0.66 9.86
CA GLU A 83 -5.71 2.10 9.79
C GLU A 83 -4.78 2.47 8.63
N ILE A 84 -5.26 3.31 7.72
CA ILE A 84 -4.53 3.81 6.55
C ILE A 84 -4.43 5.34 6.56
N GLU A 85 -3.37 5.85 5.95
CA GLU A 85 -3.18 7.27 5.66
C GLU A 85 -3.51 7.58 4.20
N VAL A 86 -4.53 8.41 3.98
CA VAL A 86 -5.00 8.77 2.64
C VAL A 86 -4.57 10.19 2.30
N LEU A 87 -3.87 10.34 1.17
CA LEU A 87 -3.50 11.64 0.62
C LEU A 87 -4.72 12.49 0.30
N ARG A 88 -4.61 13.80 0.53
CA ARG A 88 -5.62 14.78 0.15
C ARG A 88 -5.05 15.83 -0.77
N ASP A 89 -5.91 16.41 -1.57
CA ASP A 89 -5.70 17.63 -2.34
C ASP A 89 -6.30 18.85 -1.60
N ARG A 90 -6.15 20.05 -2.17
CA ARG A 90 -6.46 21.33 -1.52
C ARG A 90 -7.82 21.88 -1.92
#